data_AF-A0A1V2QYP2-F1
#
_entry.id   AF-A0A1V2QYP2-F1
#
_cell.length_a   1.000
_cell.length_b   1.000
_cell.length_c   1.000
_cell.angle_alpha   90.00
_cell.angle_beta   90.00
_cell.angle_gamma   90.00
#
_symmetry.space_group_name_H-M   'P 1'
#
loop_
_entity.id
_entity.type
_entity.pdbx_description
1 polymer ?
#
loop_
_entity_poly.entity_id
_entity_poly.type
_entity_poly.pdbx_seq_one_letter_code
_entity_poly.pdbx_strand_id
1 'polypeptide(L)'
;VSFESVNRPGYFLRHQGFEVKLMQNDGTSTFAADATFTRVAGLADSSWSSFRSVNYPTRYLRHSAFVLRIDEITSATGRADATFRVVY
;
A
#
# COMPACT_ATOMS: atom_id res chain seq x y z
N VAL A 1 3.38 -9.10 1.27
CA VAL A 1 3.71 -8.75 -0.14
C VAL A 1 4.41 -7.39 -0.16
N SER A 2 5.31 -7.19 -1.10
CA SER A 2 5.98 -5.91 -1.37
C SER A 2 5.91 -5.65 -2.87
N PHE A 3 5.77 -4.40 -3.28
CA PHE A 3 5.60 -4.04 -4.69
C PHE A 3 6.93 -3.52 -5.25
N GLU A 4 7.64 -4.37 -5.98
CA GLU A 4 8.87 -4.00 -6.67
C GLU A 4 8.58 -3.37 -8.04
N SER A 5 9.33 -2.34 -8.41
CA SER A 5 9.26 -1.77 -9.75
C SER A 5 9.93 -2.66 -10.78
N VAL A 6 9.21 -2.96 -11.86
CA VAL A 6 9.74 -3.73 -13.00
C VAL A 6 10.88 -2.99 -13.71
N ASN A 7 10.75 -1.67 -13.91
CA ASN A 7 11.74 -0.88 -14.65
C ASN A 7 12.86 -0.32 -13.77
N ARG A 8 12.79 -0.51 -12.45
CA ARG A 8 13.82 -0.11 -11.48
C ARG A 8 13.96 -1.21 -10.41
N PRO A 9 14.56 -2.36 -10.75
CA PRO A 9 14.77 -3.45 -9.79
C PRO A 9 15.46 -2.95 -8.51
N GLY A 10 15.04 -3.48 -7.37
CA GLY A 10 15.47 -3.02 -6.05
C GLY A 10 14.75 -1.76 -5.53
N TYR A 11 13.85 -1.14 -6.30
CA TYR A 11 12.95 -0.08 -5.82
C TYR A 11 11.57 -0.62 -5.50
N PHE A 12 11.02 -0.19 -4.36
CA PHE A 12 9.74 -0.66 -3.84
C PHE A 12 8.81 0.48 -3.48
N LEU A 13 7.50 0.24 -3.56
CA LEU A 13 6.53 1.13 -2.91
C LEU A 13 6.68 1.02 -1.39
N ARG A 14 7.01 2.15 -0.77
CA ARG A 14 7.25 2.29 0.67
C ARG A 14 6.46 3.47 1.22
N HIS A 15 5.83 3.32 2.37
CA HIS A 15 5.25 4.48 3.07
C HIS A 15 6.30 5.23 3.91
N GLN A 16 6.24 6.57 3.90
CA GLN A 16 7.07 7.45 4.71
C GLN A 16 6.26 8.71 5.04
N GLY A 17 6.03 8.99 6.33
CA GLY A 17 5.12 10.06 6.73
C GLY A 17 3.68 9.83 6.23
N PHE A 18 3.27 8.56 6.15
CA PHE A 18 2.01 8.07 5.59
C PHE A 18 1.82 8.26 4.07
N GLU A 19 2.75 8.87 3.36
CA GLU A 19 2.76 8.92 1.89
C GLU A 19 3.53 7.75 1.31
N VAL A 20 3.06 7.19 0.20
CA VAL A 20 3.75 6.11 -0.50
C VAL A 20 4.61 6.66 -1.61
N LYS A 21 5.89 6.28 -1.59
CA LYS A 21 6.93 6.70 -2.54
C LYS A 21 7.62 5.46 -3.10
N LEU A 22 8.19 5.60 -4.30
CA LEU A 22 9.08 4.58 -4.87
C LEU A 22 10.50 4.82 -4.36
N MET A 23 11.05 3.91 -3.56
CA MET A 23 12.36 4.06 -2.92
C MET A 23 13.21 2.81 -3.08
N GLN A 24 14.53 2.98 -3.21
CA GLN A 24 15.47 1.86 -3.24
C GLN A 24 15.53 1.19 -1.87
N ASN A 25 15.51 -0.13 -1.85
CA ASN A 25 15.71 -0.90 -0.63
C ASN A 25 17.11 -0.66 -0.06
N ASP A 26 17.16 -0.12 1.16
CA ASP A 26 18.39 0.18 1.90
C ASP A 26 18.82 -0.96 2.85
N GLY A 27 18.08 -2.07 2.86
CA GLY A 27 18.35 -3.24 3.69
C GLY A 27 17.95 -3.09 5.16
N THR A 28 17.39 -1.95 5.55
CA THR A 28 16.99 -1.71 6.95
C THR A 28 15.68 -2.42 7.30
N SER A 29 15.53 -2.79 8.57
CA SER A 29 14.27 -3.35 9.08
C SER A 29 13.09 -2.37 8.97
N THR A 30 13.36 -1.07 9.14
CA THR A 30 12.37 -0.01 8.93
C THR A 30 11.89 0.02 7.48
N PHE A 31 12.80 -0.05 6.50
CA PHE A 31 12.40 -0.14 5.09
C PHE A 31 11.53 -1.37 4.85
N ALA A 32 11.96 -2.54 5.34
CA ALA A 32 11.19 -3.77 5.17
C ALA A 32 9.78 -3.65 5.78
N ALA A 33 9.66 -3.07 6.97
CA ALA A 33 8.36 -2.84 7.62
C ALA A 33 7.49 -1.85 6.84
N ASP A 34 8.07 -0.78 6.31
CA ASP A 34 7.35 0.28 5.59
C ASP A 34 6.94 -0.11 4.16
N ALA A 35 7.65 -1.05 3.54
CA ALA A 35 7.43 -1.52 2.18
C ALA A 35 6.67 -2.86 2.11
N THR A 36 6.19 -3.37 3.25
CA THR A 36 5.46 -4.64 3.32
C THR A 36 4.00 -4.42 3.65
N PHE A 37 3.15 -5.11 2.91
CA PHE A 37 1.70 -5.08 3.06
C PHE A 37 1.12 -6.49 3.20
N THR A 38 0.05 -6.63 3.98
CA THR A 38 -0.82 -7.79 3.94
C THR A 38 -1.89 -7.54 2.87
N ARG A 39 -1.94 -8.40 1.84
CA ARG A 39 -3.06 -8.40 0.89
C ARG A 39 -4.28 -9.00 1.59
N VAL A 40 -5.40 -8.30 1.54
CA VAL A 40 -6.69 -8.72 2.08
C VAL A 40 -7.77 -8.58 1.00
N ALA A 41 -8.96 -9.14 1.25
CA ALA A 41 -10.14 -8.89 0.41
C ALA A 41 -10.41 -7.38 0.31
N GLY A 42 -10.84 -6.92 -0.87
CA GLY A 42 -11.10 -5.50 -1.09
C GLY A 42 -12.14 -4.95 -0.12
N LEU A 43 -11.87 -3.76 0.44
CA LEU A 43 -12.75 -3.14 1.43
C LEU A 43 -14.09 -2.70 0.83
N ALA A 44 -14.13 -2.34 -0.46
CA ALA A 44 -15.36 -2.00 -1.18
C ALA A 44 -15.92 -3.17 -2.00
N ASP A 45 -15.06 -4.07 -2.47
CA ASP A 45 -15.44 -5.25 -3.24
C ASP A 45 -14.52 -6.42 -2.85
N SER A 46 -15.10 -7.44 -2.22
CA SER A 46 -14.35 -8.60 -1.72
C SER A 46 -13.69 -9.44 -2.82
N SER A 47 -14.09 -9.29 -4.08
CA SER A 47 -13.46 -9.95 -5.23
C SER A 47 -12.15 -9.27 -5.67
N TRP A 48 -11.93 -8.03 -5.22
CA TRP A 48 -10.73 -7.25 -5.48
C TRP A 48 -9.77 -7.34 -4.28
N SER A 49 -8.79 -6.43 -4.17
CA SER A 49 -7.79 -6.49 -3.12
C SER A 49 -7.56 -5.13 -2.48
N SER A 50 -7.36 -5.16 -1.17
CA SER A 50 -6.84 -4.02 -0.40
C SER A 50 -5.52 -4.43 0.24
N PHE A 51 -4.67 -3.44 0.53
CA PHE A 51 -3.32 -3.68 1.02
C PHE A 51 -3.13 -2.99 2.37
N ARG A 52 -3.12 -3.78 3.43
CA ARG A 52 -2.96 -3.31 4.81
C ARG A 52 -1.48 -3.19 5.14
N SER A 53 -1.05 -2.09 5.75
CA SER A 53 0.34 -1.97 6.21
C SER A 53 0.65 -3.01 7.30
N VAL A 54 1.84 -3.60 7.29
CA VAL A 54 2.24 -4.55 8.34
C VAL A 54 2.60 -3.86 9.66
N ASN A 55 3.22 -2.67 9.60
CA ASN A 55 3.63 -1.92 10.79
C ASN A 55 2.60 -0.87 11.25
N TYR A 56 1.58 -0.59 10.43
CA TYR A 56 0.38 0.17 10.81
C TYR A 56 -0.89 -0.64 10.50
N PRO A 57 -1.26 -1.62 11.35
CA PRO A 57 -2.32 -2.58 11.03
C PRO A 57 -3.74 -1.99 10.92
N THR A 58 -3.97 -0.75 11.36
CA THR A 58 -5.25 -0.04 11.15
C THR A 58 -5.32 0.68 9.80
N ARG A 59 -4.21 0.72 9.04
CA ARG A 59 -4.05 1.55 7.84
C ARG A 59 -3.92 0.73 6.57
N TYR A 60 -4.52 1.26 5.50
CA TYR A 60 -4.55 0.65 4.19
C TYR A 60 -4.00 1.60 3.14
N LEU A 61 -3.35 1.02 2.14
CA LEU A 61 -2.99 1.71 0.91
C LEU A 61 -4.26 2.26 0.26
N ARG A 62 -4.29 3.56 -0.03
CA ARG A 62 -5.37 4.20 -0.79
C ARG A 62 -4.88 5.37 -1.61
N HIS A 63 -5.61 5.72 -2.66
CA HIS A 63 -5.40 6.99 -3.35
C HIS A 63 -6.15 8.13 -2.63
N SER A 64 -5.61 9.35 -2.68
CA SER A 64 -6.30 10.56 -2.24
C SER A 64 -5.67 11.76 -2.93
N ALA A 65 -6.47 12.57 -3.64
CA ALA A 65 -5.98 13.73 -4.39
C ALA A 65 -4.74 13.42 -5.26
N PHE A 66 -4.80 12.32 -6.03
CA PHE A 66 -3.71 11.82 -6.90
C PHE A 66 -2.43 11.34 -6.17
N VAL A 67 -2.42 11.30 -4.84
CA VAL A 67 -1.31 10.77 -4.03
C VAL A 67 -1.69 9.39 -3.49
N LEU A 68 -0.73 8.47 -3.48
CA LEU A 68 -0.86 7.18 -2.83
C LEU A 68 -0.41 7.29 -1.37
N ARG A 69 -1.23 6.83 -0.43
CA ARG A 69 -1.01 7.00 1.02
C ARG A 69 -1.45 5.76 1.80
N ILE A 70 -1.04 5.65 3.06
CA ILE A 70 -1.63 4.71 4.01
C ILE A 70 -2.46 5.43 5.07
N ASP A 71 -3.72 5.07 5.18
CA ASP A 71 -4.63 5.72 6.12
C ASP A 71 -5.67 4.78 6.69
N GLU A 72 -6.28 5.20 7.79
CA GLU A 72 -7.44 4.54 8.35
C GLU A 72 -8.65 4.76 7.44
N ILE A 73 -9.41 3.69 7.22
CA ILE A 73 -10.52 3.67 6.27
C ILE A 73 -11.84 3.51 7.02
N THR A 74 -12.62 4.58 7.09
CA THR A 74 -13.91 4.62 7.81
C THR A 74 -15.09 4.89 6.87
N SER A 75 -14.88 5.70 5.82
CA SER A 75 -15.92 6.09 4.86
C SER A 75 -16.07 5.10 3.70
N ALA A 76 -17.22 5.14 3.01
CA ALA A 76 -17.44 4.36 1.80
C ALA A 76 -16.47 4.76 0.67
N THR A 77 -16.24 6.07 0.48
CA THR A 77 -15.23 6.58 -0.46
C THR A 77 -13.84 6.06 -0.13
N GLY A 78 -13.43 6.10 1.15
CA GLY A 78 -12.14 5.56 1.55
C GLY A 78 -11.99 4.06 1.28
N ARG A 79 -13.08 3.28 1.40
CA ARG A 79 -13.06 1.85 1.04
C ARG A 79 -12.87 1.66 -0.46
N ALA A 80 -13.51 2.49 -1.29
CA ALA A 80 -13.33 2.47 -2.74
C ALA A 80 -11.90 2.88 -3.12
N ASP A 81 -11.39 3.97 -2.54
CA ASP A 81 -10.04 4.48 -2.78
C ASP A 81 -8.93 3.47 -2.37
N ALA A 82 -9.24 2.59 -1.42
CA ALA A 82 -8.36 1.55 -0.90
C ALA A 82 -8.53 0.18 -1.58
N THR A 83 -9.39 0.05 -2.60
CA THR A 83 -9.68 -1.21 -3.27
C THR A 83 -9.13 -1.20 -4.69
N PHE A 84 -8.24 -2.14 -5.00
CA PHE A 84 -7.52 -2.21 -6.26
C PHE A 84 -7.78 -3.54 -6.96
N ARG A 85 -7.94 -3.47 -8.28
CA ARG A 85 -7.90 -4.64 -9.14
C ARG A 85 -6.45 -4.94 -9.50
N VAL A 86 -5.98 -6.14 -9.17
CA VAL A 86 -4.65 -6.61 -9.59
C VAL A 86 -4.74 -7.16 -11.00
N VAL A 87 -3.85 -6.69 -11.88
CA VAL A 87 -3.71 -7.14 -13.27
C VAL A 87 -2.28 -7.59 -13.51
N TYR A 88 -2.09 -8.59 -14.37
CA TYR A 88 -0.81 -9.23 -14.69
C TYR A 88 -0.47 -9.04 -16.16
#